data_AF-A0A7W6Y2M9-F1
#
_entry.id   AF-A0A7W6Y2M9-F1
#
_cell.length_a   1.000
_cell.length_b   1.000
_cell.length_c   1.000
_cell.angle_alpha   90.00
_cell.angle_beta   90.00
_cell.angle_gamma   90.00
#
_symmetry.space_group_name_H-M   'P 1'
#
loop_
_entity.id
_entity.type
_entity.pdbx_description
1 polymer ?
#
loop_
_entity_poly.entity_id
_entity_poly.type
_entity_poly.pdbx_seq_one_letter_code
_entity_poly.pdbx_strand_id
1 'polypeptide(L)'
;MSFMKRLLKRPFTSDALHAMAEQHLTKPPLPDAMYEAAATMVGKKGVSLLDHWRSTFSIQLDEIASQKTWQAQRAMLLRIVLVEEGWSDVFACTNDIPSLEVWAHLVSENETFKQFPKETWKGLLLQRYILAILSATCLMEIGIKNFKIDGVKQLETRLHSEYYREILNLDLKIGIVIREMIDGCNSEDTMNVARLKDDVINPIIADQYKVLALVAEQIANSKVDIETVKGKMSTLDAKKREIGKALAAAQSSAAQYG
;
A
#
# COMPACT_ATOMS: atom_id res chain seq x y z
N MET A 1 -31.43 -0.11 -15.77
CA MET A 1 -30.72 1.16 -16.04
C MET A 1 -29.18 1.04 -16.08
N SER A 2 -28.54 0.20 -15.26
CA SER A 2 -27.07 0.08 -15.21
C SER A 2 -26.39 -0.31 -16.54
N PHE A 3 -26.97 -1.27 -17.28
CA PHE A 3 -26.40 -1.77 -18.54
C PHE A 3 -26.23 -0.67 -19.61
N MET A 4 -27.25 0.17 -19.82
CA MET A 4 -27.21 1.28 -20.78
C MET A 4 -26.18 2.36 -20.39
N LYS A 5 -26.05 2.69 -19.09
CA LYS A 5 -25.01 3.63 -18.63
C LYS A 5 -23.60 3.07 -18.84
N ARG A 6 -23.41 1.77 -18.61
CA ARG A 6 -22.15 1.06 -18.85
C ARG A 6 -21.77 1.03 -20.34
N LEU A 7 -22.76 0.81 -21.21
CA LEU A 7 -22.56 0.76 -22.65
C LEU A 7 -22.24 2.15 -23.22
N LEU A 8 -22.88 3.20 -22.69
CA LEU A 8 -22.69 4.59 -23.10
C LEU A 8 -21.62 5.35 -22.30
N LYS A 9 -20.88 4.68 -21.39
CA LYS A 9 -19.88 5.28 -20.48
C LYS A 9 -20.36 6.57 -19.82
N ARG A 10 -21.60 6.57 -19.32
CA ARG A 10 -22.16 7.69 -18.55
C ARG A 10 -21.74 7.58 -17.08
N PRO A 11 -21.45 8.71 -16.41
CA PRO A 11 -21.12 8.68 -14.98
C PRO A 11 -22.29 8.15 -14.14
N PHE A 12 -21.95 7.52 -13.03
CA PHE A 12 -22.90 7.03 -12.02
C PHE A 12 -23.08 8.09 -10.92
N THR A 13 -24.29 8.16 -10.37
CA THR A 13 -24.59 8.99 -9.19
C THR A 13 -24.17 8.25 -7.92
N SER A 14 -24.08 8.96 -6.79
CA SER A 14 -23.81 8.31 -5.49
C SER A 14 -24.81 7.21 -5.19
N ASP A 15 -26.13 7.49 -5.29
CA ASP A 15 -27.18 6.49 -5.08
C ASP A 15 -27.00 5.24 -5.97
N ALA A 16 -26.57 5.45 -7.21
CA ALA A 16 -26.35 4.34 -8.14
C ALA A 16 -25.15 3.47 -7.73
N LEU A 17 -24.06 4.08 -7.26
CA LEU A 17 -22.89 3.34 -6.76
C LEU A 17 -23.21 2.63 -5.43
N HIS A 18 -23.93 3.28 -4.53
CA HIS A 18 -24.40 2.69 -3.28
C HIS A 18 -25.33 1.50 -3.52
N ALA A 19 -26.29 1.62 -4.44
CA ALA A 19 -27.16 0.51 -4.82
C ALA A 19 -26.39 -0.66 -5.44
N MET A 20 -25.31 -0.39 -6.21
CA MET A 20 -24.44 -1.45 -6.73
C MET A 20 -23.60 -2.13 -5.64
N ALA A 21 -23.33 -1.41 -4.56
CA ALA A 21 -22.53 -1.85 -3.43
C ALA A 21 -23.36 -2.45 -2.27
N GLU A 22 -24.70 -2.42 -2.35
CA GLU A 22 -25.60 -2.78 -1.27
C GLU A 22 -25.34 -4.19 -0.71
N GLN A 23 -25.09 -5.16 -1.59
CA GLN A 23 -24.74 -6.52 -1.17
C GLN A 23 -23.43 -6.55 -0.36
N HIS A 24 -22.42 -5.78 -0.76
CA HIS A 24 -21.14 -5.71 -0.04
C HIS A 24 -21.29 -4.98 1.29
N LEU A 25 -22.09 -3.92 1.35
CA LEU A 25 -22.36 -3.17 2.58
C LEU A 25 -23.12 -4.02 3.61
N THR A 26 -24.07 -4.83 3.16
CA THR A 26 -24.85 -5.71 4.04
C THR A 26 -24.06 -6.95 4.45
N LYS A 27 -23.39 -7.61 3.50
CA LYS A 27 -22.61 -8.84 3.72
C LYS A 27 -21.24 -8.72 3.03
N PRO A 28 -20.24 -8.10 3.70
CA PRO A 28 -18.88 -8.00 3.14
C PRO A 28 -18.26 -9.39 2.88
N PRO A 29 -17.30 -9.51 1.96
CA PRO A 29 -16.65 -10.79 1.66
C PRO A 29 -15.64 -11.17 2.77
N LEU A 30 -16.15 -11.50 3.96
CA LEU A 30 -15.40 -12.00 5.10
C LEU A 30 -15.70 -13.48 5.35
N PRO A 31 -14.72 -14.25 5.84
CA PRO A 31 -14.99 -15.54 6.46
C PRO A 31 -15.94 -15.39 7.66
N ASP A 32 -16.83 -16.36 7.89
CA ASP A 32 -17.83 -16.30 8.97
C ASP A 32 -17.19 -16.03 10.34
N ALA A 33 -16.05 -16.66 10.64
CA ALA A 33 -15.31 -16.47 11.88
C ALA A 33 -14.81 -15.02 12.10
N MET A 34 -14.64 -14.23 11.03
CA MET A 34 -14.20 -12.84 11.13
C MET A 34 -15.33 -11.86 11.42
N TYR A 35 -16.60 -12.25 11.22
CA TYR A 35 -17.73 -11.37 11.55
C TYR A 35 -17.83 -11.11 13.05
N GLU A 36 -17.72 -12.16 13.87
CA GLU A 36 -17.73 -12.04 15.33
C GLU A 36 -16.50 -11.29 15.83
N ALA A 37 -15.32 -11.63 15.31
CA ALA A 37 -14.08 -10.93 15.66
C ALA A 37 -14.15 -9.44 15.32
N ALA A 38 -14.57 -9.06 14.12
CA ALA A 38 -14.66 -7.67 13.70
C ALA A 38 -15.77 -6.88 14.43
N ALA A 39 -16.84 -7.55 14.87
CA ALA A 39 -17.86 -6.96 15.73
C ALA A 39 -17.32 -6.64 17.13
N THR A 40 -16.42 -7.48 17.66
CA THR A 40 -15.79 -7.27 18.99
C THR A 40 -14.65 -6.23 18.98
N MET A 41 -14.09 -5.93 17.81
CA MET A 41 -13.10 -4.86 17.63
C MET A 41 -13.78 -3.49 17.61
N VAL A 42 -14.12 -3.02 18.80
CA VAL A 42 -14.86 -1.76 19.03
C VAL A 42 -13.87 -0.64 19.34
N GLY A 43 -13.88 0.43 18.53
CA GLY A 43 -13.06 1.62 18.77
C GLY A 43 -13.53 2.42 19.99
N LYS A 44 -12.76 3.45 20.40
CA LYS A 44 -13.07 4.31 21.58
C LYS A 44 -14.49 4.92 21.58
N LYS A 45 -15.14 5.01 20.42
CA LYS A 45 -16.50 5.56 20.24
C LYS A 45 -17.62 4.51 20.29
N GLY A 46 -17.32 3.25 20.57
CA GLY A 46 -18.34 2.19 20.58
C GLY A 46 -18.73 1.66 19.18
N VAL A 47 -18.02 2.08 18.12
CA VAL A 47 -18.29 1.67 16.74
C VAL A 47 -17.48 0.41 16.41
N SER A 48 -18.14 -0.62 15.88
CA SER A 48 -17.49 -1.85 15.43
C SER A 48 -16.60 -1.60 14.21
N LEU A 49 -15.60 -2.46 13.98
CA LEU A 49 -14.72 -2.35 12.81
C LEU A 49 -15.51 -2.41 11.50
N LEU A 50 -16.57 -3.23 11.44
CA LEU A 50 -17.42 -3.35 10.25
C LEU A 50 -18.27 -2.11 10.00
N ASP A 51 -18.80 -1.47 11.04
CA ASP A 51 -19.55 -0.23 10.86
C ASP A 51 -18.62 0.92 10.47
N HIS A 52 -17.41 0.94 11.03
CA HIS A 52 -16.38 1.86 10.60
C HIS A 52 -15.99 1.63 9.13
N TRP A 53 -15.85 0.37 8.71
CA TRP A 53 -15.62 0.01 7.31
C TRP A 53 -16.75 0.51 6.41
N ARG A 54 -18.01 0.20 6.74
CA ARG A 54 -19.18 0.64 5.96
C ARG A 54 -19.21 2.15 5.76
N SER A 55 -18.96 2.90 6.84
CA SER A 55 -18.86 4.37 6.77
C SER A 55 -17.74 4.82 5.84
N THR A 56 -16.56 4.20 5.93
CA THR A 56 -15.40 4.53 5.10
C THR A 56 -15.64 4.19 3.63
N PHE A 57 -16.19 3.01 3.37
CA PHE A 57 -16.51 2.53 2.04
C PHE A 57 -17.60 3.40 1.38
N SER A 58 -18.62 3.82 2.11
CA SER A 58 -19.60 4.80 1.62
C SER A 58 -18.96 6.13 1.20
N ILE A 59 -18.03 6.66 2.00
CA ILE A 59 -17.28 7.89 1.64
C ILE A 59 -16.47 7.67 0.35
N GLN A 60 -15.85 6.51 0.18
CA GLN A 60 -15.11 6.17 -1.05
C GLN A 60 -16.05 6.13 -2.28
N LEU A 61 -17.26 5.58 -2.14
CA LEU A 61 -18.26 5.57 -3.20
C LEU A 61 -18.72 7.00 -3.55
N ASP A 62 -18.91 7.86 -2.56
CA ASP A 62 -19.25 9.28 -2.76
C ASP A 62 -18.12 10.05 -3.45
N GLU A 63 -16.88 9.81 -3.06
CA GLU A 63 -15.70 10.41 -3.69
C GLU A 63 -15.61 10.00 -5.17
N ILE A 64 -15.84 8.72 -5.49
CA ILE A 64 -15.93 8.25 -6.87
C ILE A 64 -17.09 8.97 -7.58
N ALA A 65 -18.30 8.99 -7.00
CA ALA A 65 -19.47 9.60 -7.61
C ALA A 65 -19.30 11.10 -7.90
N SER A 66 -18.49 11.81 -7.10
CA SER A 66 -18.22 13.24 -7.26
C SER A 66 -17.52 13.59 -8.59
N GLN A 67 -16.91 12.61 -9.26
CA GLN A 67 -16.21 12.84 -10.52
C GLN A 67 -17.19 13.03 -11.69
N LYS A 68 -16.93 14.06 -12.51
CA LYS A 68 -17.84 14.53 -13.58
C LYS A 68 -18.01 13.57 -14.75
N THR A 69 -17.08 12.65 -14.99
CA THR A 69 -17.08 11.76 -16.15
C THR A 69 -16.84 10.32 -15.73
N TRP A 70 -17.37 9.37 -16.50
CA TRP A 70 -17.17 7.94 -16.21
C TRP A 70 -15.69 7.54 -16.16
N GLN A 71 -14.86 8.15 -17.02
CA GLN A 71 -13.41 7.93 -17.02
C GLN A 71 -12.75 8.47 -15.77
N ALA A 72 -13.15 9.65 -15.29
CA ALA A 72 -12.64 10.21 -14.03
C ALA A 72 -13.11 9.39 -12.82
N GLN A 73 -14.35 8.91 -12.81
CA GLN A 73 -14.85 7.97 -11.80
C GLN A 73 -14.03 6.69 -11.76
N ARG A 74 -13.77 6.10 -12.94
CA ARG A 74 -12.91 4.92 -13.08
C ARG A 74 -11.50 5.16 -12.56
N ALA A 75 -10.90 6.29 -12.90
CA ALA A 75 -9.56 6.66 -12.44
C ALA A 75 -9.53 6.85 -10.92
N MET A 76 -10.55 7.50 -10.35
CA MET A 76 -10.68 7.67 -8.91
C MET A 76 -10.83 6.31 -8.20
N LEU A 77 -11.69 5.43 -8.70
CA LEU A 77 -11.83 4.07 -8.17
C LEU A 77 -10.49 3.34 -8.14
N LEU A 78 -9.73 3.36 -9.24
CA LEU A 78 -8.42 2.73 -9.31
C LEU A 78 -7.41 3.34 -8.34
N ARG A 79 -7.43 4.67 -8.14
CA ARG A 79 -6.57 5.33 -7.15
C ARG A 79 -6.88 4.86 -5.73
N ILE A 80 -8.16 4.81 -5.37
CA ILE A 80 -8.57 4.32 -4.05
C ILE A 80 -8.14 2.86 -3.88
N VAL A 81 -8.40 2.00 -4.87
CA VAL A 81 -7.93 0.60 -4.86
C VAL A 81 -6.42 0.51 -4.61
N LEU A 82 -5.60 1.28 -5.33
CA LEU A 82 -4.14 1.24 -5.17
C LEU A 82 -3.69 1.68 -3.77
N VAL A 83 -4.39 2.65 -3.17
CA VAL A 83 -4.12 3.07 -1.78
C VAL A 83 -4.48 1.95 -0.80
N GLU A 84 -5.63 1.31 -0.96
CA GLU A 84 -6.07 0.21 -0.09
C GLU A 84 -5.18 -1.04 -0.22
N GLU A 85 -4.80 -1.41 -1.45
CA GLU A 85 -3.80 -2.47 -1.68
C GLU A 85 -2.45 -2.11 -1.02
N GLY A 86 -2.04 -0.84 -1.08
CA GLY A 86 -0.82 -0.38 -0.42
C GLY A 86 -0.83 -0.59 1.10
N TRP A 87 -1.97 -0.37 1.77
CA TRP A 87 -2.09 -0.70 3.20
C TRP A 87 -2.02 -2.20 3.46
N SER A 88 -2.47 -3.02 2.52
CA SER A 88 -2.32 -4.47 2.58
C SER A 88 -0.87 -4.91 2.48
N ASP A 89 -0.10 -4.25 1.63
CA ASP A 89 1.33 -4.48 1.46
C ASP A 89 2.14 -4.06 2.68
N VAL A 90 1.81 -2.91 3.29
CA VAL A 90 2.43 -2.47 4.55
C VAL A 90 2.22 -3.50 5.65
N PHE A 91 1.00 -4.00 5.84
CA PHE A 91 0.76 -5.04 6.84
C PHE A 91 1.51 -6.33 6.52
N ALA A 92 1.45 -6.80 5.27
CA ALA A 92 2.14 -8.03 4.86
C ALA A 92 3.65 -7.97 5.11
N CYS A 93 4.30 -6.84 4.83
CA CYS A 93 5.73 -6.67 5.04
C CYS A 93 6.13 -6.44 6.51
N THR A 94 5.20 -6.01 7.36
CA THR A 94 5.50 -5.68 8.77
C THR A 94 4.95 -6.69 9.78
N ASN A 95 4.06 -7.60 9.38
CA ASN A 95 3.36 -8.51 10.30
C ASN A 95 4.32 -9.30 11.20
N ASP A 96 5.39 -9.83 10.62
CA ASP A 96 6.35 -10.68 11.33
C ASP A 96 7.50 -9.88 11.97
N ILE A 97 7.44 -8.54 11.90
CA ILE A 97 8.42 -7.64 12.53
C ILE A 97 7.85 -7.17 13.88
N PRO A 98 8.41 -7.64 15.02
CA PRO A 98 7.91 -7.26 16.35
C PRO A 98 8.38 -5.86 16.76
N SER A 99 9.59 -5.44 16.39
CA SER A 99 10.15 -4.14 16.76
C SER A 99 9.41 -3.03 16.03
N LEU A 100 8.79 -2.13 16.80
CA LEU A 100 8.09 -0.96 16.29
C LEU A 100 9.05 0.03 15.62
N GLU A 101 10.27 0.14 16.13
CA GLU A 101 11.32 1.05 15.64
C GLU A 101 11.68 0.80 14.18
N VAL A 102 11.49 -0.43 13.69
CA VAL A 102 11.81 -0.83 12.33
C VAL A 102 10.79 -0.31 11.31
N TRP A 103 9.51 -0.19 11.68
CA TRP A 103 8.43 0.10 10.73
C TRP A 103 7.58 1.32 11.08
N ALA A 104 7.77 1.94 12.26
CA ALA A 104 6.96 3.06 12.73
C ALA A 104 6.91 4.23 11.75
N HIS A 105 7.99 4.49 11.00
CA HIS A 105 8.07 5.57 10.01
C HIS A 105 7.09 5.40 8.85
N LEU A 106 6.62 4.17 8.57
CA LEU A 106 5.62 3.91 7.53
C LEU A 106 4.23 4.46 7.89
N VAL A 107 3.96 4.64 9.19
CA VAL A 107 2.65 5.05 9.70
C VAL A 107 2.69 6.31 10.56
N SER A 108 3.88 6.80 10.92
CA SER A 108 4.05 7.90 11.87
C SER A 108 3.39 9.20 11.43
N GLU A 109 3.30 9.42 10.12
CA GLU A 109 2.64 10.59 9.54
C GLU A 109 1.13 10.42 9.31
N ASN A 110 0.59 9.23 9.57
CA ASN A 110 -0.83 8.97 9.41
C ASN A 110 -1.62 9.49 10.63
N GLU A 111 -2.57 10.40 10.38
CA GLU A 111 -3.38 11.03 11.43
C GLU A 111 -4.16 10.03 12.30
N THR A 112 -4.55 8.87 11.75
CA THR A 112 -5.19 7.82 12.54
C THR A 112 -4.22 7.25 13.57
N PHE A 113 -2.96 7.01 13.20
CA PHE A 113 -1.96 6.45 14.11
C PHE A 113 -1.51 7.47 15.16
N LYS A 114 -1.36 8.74 14.78
CA LYS A 114 -0.99 9.85 15.69
C LYS A 114 -1.94 10.01 16.89
N GLN A 115 -3.20 9.60 16.74
CA GLN A 115 -4.22 9.71 17.80
C GLN A 115 -4.14 8.63 18.88
N PHE A 116 -3.30 7.61 18.68
CA PHE A 116 -3.21 6.46 19.59
C PHE A 116 -1.77 6.24 20.08
N PRO A 117 -1.61 5.70 21.30
CA PRO A 117 -0.30 5.32 21.82
C PRO A 117 0.39 4.30 20.92
N LYS A 118 1.72 4.41 20.81
CA LYS A 118 2.58 3.59 19.94
C LYS A 118 2.43 2.09 20.20
N GLU A 119 2.17 1.70 21.44
CA GLU A 119 1.97 0.32 21.89
C GLU A 119 0.75 -0.34 21.21
N THR A 120 -0.21 0.46 20.75
CA THR A 120 -1.42 -0.01 20.07
C THR A 120 -1.28 -0.06 18.55
N TRP A 121 -0.20 0.48 17.99
CA TRP A 121 -0.06 0.66 16.54
C TRP A 121 -0.09 -0.66 15.76
N LYS A 122 0.43 -1.76 16.33
CA LYS A 122 0.36 -3.08 15.67
C LYS A 122 -1.09 -3.56 15.49
N GLY A 123 -1.91 -3.40 16.53
CA GLY A 123 -3.34 -3.71 16.47
C GLY A 123 -4.10 -2.80 15.52
N LEU A 124 -3.76 -1.50 15.49
CA LEU A 124 -4.34 -0.55 14.54
C LEU A 124 -3.96 -0.87 13.09
N LEU A 125 -2.74 -1.33 12.85
CA LEU A 125 -2.29 -1.74 11.52
C LEU A 125 -3.05 -2.97 11.03
N LEU A 126 -3.30 -3.95 11.91
CA LEU A 126 -4.16 -5.10 11.61
C LEU A 126 -5.60 -4.67 11.29
N GLN A 127 -6.16 -3.73 12.05
CA GLN A 127 -7.49 -3.18 11.76
C GLN A 127 -7.49 -2.50 10.38
N ARG A 128 -6.50 -1.63 10.12
CA ARG A 128 -6.36 -0.92 8.85
C ARG A 128 -6.22 -1.87 7.67
N TYR A 129 -5.50 -2.98 7.84
CA TYR A 129 -5.36 -4.05 6.86
C TYR A 129 -6.70 -4.71 6.50
N ILE A 130 -7.49 -5.09 7.52
CA ILE A 130 -8.80 -5.70 7.30
C ILE A 130 -9.71 -4.75 6.52
N LEU A 131 -9.74 -3.47 6.91
CA LEU A 131 -10.50 -2.44 6.19
C LEU A 131 -10.03 -2.32 4.73
N ALA A 132 -8.72 -2.39 4.51
CA ALA A 132 -8.12 -2.22 3.19
C ALA A 132 -8.50 -3.34 2.23
N ILE A 133 -8.37 -4.59 2.66
CA ILE A 133 -8.76 -5.75 1.84
C ILE A 133 -10.23 -5.67 1.46
N LEU A 134 -11.09 -5.34 2.43
CA LEU A 134 -12.52 -5.24 2.19
C LEU A 134 -12.85 -4.15 1.16
N SER A 135 -12.32 -2.94 1.36
CA SER A 135 -12.52 -1.85 0.41
C SER A 135 -11.96 -2.17 -0.97
N ALA A 136 -10.71 -2.65 -1.07
CA ALA A 136 -10.08 -2.99 -2.34
C ALA A 136 -10.89 -4.07 -3.09
N THR A 137 -11.28 -5.15 -2.41
CA THR A 137 -12.06 -6.25 -3.00
C THR A 137 -13.42 -5.76 -3.51
N CYS A 138 -14.17 -5.03 -2.69
CA CYS A 138 -15.50 -4.55 -3.06
C CYS A 138 -15.43 -3.50 -4.18
N LEU A 139 -14.46 -2.58 -4.15
CA LEU A 139 -14.22 -1.62 -5.23
C LEU A 139 -13.81 -2.32 -6.52
N MET A 140 -12.97 -3.35 -6.44
CA MET A 140 -12.54 -4.12 -7.60
C MET A 140 -13.71 -4.83 -8.25
N GLU A 141 -14.61 -5.45 -7.47
CA GLU A 141 -15.84 -6.04 -7.99
C GLU A 141 -16.75 -5.02 -8.71
N ILE A 142 -16.96 -3.86 -8.11
CA ILE A 142 -17.69 -2.74 -8.73
C ILE A 142 -16.99 -2.33 -10.03
N GLY A 143 -15.66 -2.26 -10.00
CA GLY A 143 -14.80 -1.88 -11.10
C GLY A 143 -14.88 -2.84 -12.29
N ILE A 144 -14.79 -4.14 -12.03
CA ILE A 144 -14.92 -5.21 -13.05
C ILE A 144 -16.30 -5.13 -13.69
N LYS A 145 -17.34 -5.08 -12.86
CA LYS A 145 -18.72 -5.09 -13.34
C LYS A 145 -19.04 -3.81 -14.11
N ASN A 146 -18.67 -2.62 -13.63
CA ASN A 146 -19.22 -1.34 -14.11
C ASN A 146 -18.21 -0.40 -14.80
N PHE A 147 -16.91 -0.57 -14.53
CA PHE A 147 -15.85 0.31 -15.02
C PHE A 147 -14.87 -0.35 -16.00
N LYS A 148 -15.21 -1.54 -16.52
CA LYS A 148 -14.36 -2.30 -17.45
C LYS A 148 -12.92 -2.46 -16.91
N ILE A 149 -12.80 -2.83 -15.65
CA ILE A 149 -11.53 -3.31 -15.11
C ILE A 149 -11.41 -4.77 -15.54
N ASP A 150 -10.53 -5.02 -16.49
CA ASP A 150 -10.27 -6.34 -17.05
C ASP A 150 -9.06 -7.00 -16.38
N GLY A 151 -8.74 -8.23 -16.80
CA GLY A 151 -7.60 -8.98 -16.27
C GLY A 151 -6.26 -8.26 -16.45
N VAL A 152 -6.10 -7.47 -17.52
CA VAL A 152 -4.89 -6.66 -17.73
C VAL A 152 -4.76 -5.61 -16.64
N LYS A 153 -5.83 -4.87 -16.35
CA LYS A 153 -5.82 -3.85 -15.31
C LYS A 153 -5.60 -4.43 -13.90
N GLN A 154 -6.08 -5.64 -13.65
CA GLN A 154 -5.78 -6.37 -12.41
C GLN A 154 -4.30 -6.74 -12.31
N LEU A 155 -3.70 -7.23 -13.41
CA LEU A 155 -2.26 -7.53 -13.45
C LEU A 155 -1.41 -6.28 -13.24
N GLU A 156 -1.80 -5.14 -13.79
CA GLU A 156 -1.11 -3.87 -13.53
C GLU A 156 -1.21 -3.43 -12.06
N THR A 157 -2.38 -3.59 -11.43
CA THR A 157 -2.57 -3.32 -10.00
C THR A 157 -1.68 -4.23 -9.15
N ARG A 158 -1.58 -5.51 -9.54
CA ARG A 158 -0.67 -6.46 -8.90
C ARG A 158 0.79 -6.08 -9.10
N LEU A 159 1.20 -5.66 -10.30
CA LEU A 159 2.56 -5.18 -10.57
C LEU A 159 2.93 -4.01 -9.64
N HIS A 160 2.02 -3.05 -9.43
CA HIS A 160 2.22 -1.97 -8.48
C HIS A 160 2.44 -2.49 -7.05
N SER A 161 1.59 -3.42 -6.59
CA SER A 161 1.71 -4.02 -5.25
C SER A 161 3.03 -4.78 -5.06
N GLU A 162 3.42 -5.63 -6.01
CA GLU A 162 4.70 -6.37 -5.94
C GLU A 162 5.90 -5.41 -5.89
N TYR A 163 5.88 -4.34 -6.69
CA TYR A 163 6.95 -3.35 -6.65
C TYR A 163 6.97 -2.57 -5.32
N TYR A 164 5.80 -2.24 -4.77
CA TYR A 164 5.74 -1.59 -3.46
C TYR A 164 6.30 -2.47 -2.35
N ARG A 165 5.95 -3.77 -2.34
CA ARG A 165 6.52 -4.75 -1.41
C ARG A 165 8.03 -4.87 -1.55
N GLU A 166 8.59 -4.77 -2.75
CA GLU A 166 10.04 -4.77 -2.93
C GLU A 166 10.69 -3.57 -2.24
N ILE A 167 10.11 -2.37 -2.38
CA ILE A 167 10.57 -1.15 -1.72
C ILE A 167 10.51 -1.31 -0.19
N LEU A 168 9.36 -1.75 0.32
CA LEU A 168 9.15 -1.98 1.76
C LEU A 168 10.12 -3.01 2.32
N ASN A 169 10.29 -4.14 1.63
CA ASN A 169 11.19 -5.20 2.06
C ASN A 169 12.64 -4.73 2.12
N LEU A 170 13.08 -3.88 1.18
CA LEU A 170 14.42 -3.31 1.23
C LEU A 170 14.59 -2.45 2.49
N ASP A 171 13.70 -1.48 2.68
CA ASP A 171 13.72 -0.54 3.80
C ASP A 171 13.69 -1.25 5.16
N LEU A 172 12.72 -2.16 5.33
CA LEU A 172 12.50 -2.89 6.59
C LEU A 172 13.66 -3.83 6.92
N LYS A 173 14.22 -4.55 5.93
CA LYS A 173 15.37 -5.43 6.17
C LYS A 173 16.59 -4.68 6.67
N ILE A 174 16.84 -3.47 6.14
CA ILE A 174 17.95 -2.63 6.62
C ILE A 174 17.65 -2.14 8.04
N GLY A 175 16.41 -1.76 8.32
CA GLY A 175 15.97 -1.39 9.67
C GLY A 175 16.21 -2.51 10.69
N ILE A 176 15.93 -3.76 10.32
CA ILE A 176 16.21 -4.95 11.16
C ILE A 176 17.71 -5.07 11.43
N VAL A 177 18.55 -5.00 10.39
CA VAL A 177 20.02 -5.10 10.54
C VAL A 177 20.55 -4.01 11.47
N ILE A 178 20.11 -2.76 11.31
CA ILE A 178 20.50 -1.66 12.21
C ILE A 178 20.10 -1.97 13.65
N ARG A 179 18.87 -2.48 13.85
CA ARG A 179 18.37 -2.81 15.19
C ARG A 179 19.19 -3.92 15.85
N GLU A 180 19.50 -4.98 15.12
CA GLU A 180 20.33 -6.09 15.59
C GLU A 180 21.74 -5.62 16.00
N MET A 181 22.33 -4.67 15.25
CA MET A 181 23.65 -4.10 15.57
C MET A 181 23.62 -3.21 16.83
N ILE A 182 22.54 -2.45 17.03
CA ILE A 182 22.31 -1.65 18.25
C ILE A 182 22.24 -2.58 19.47
N ASP A 183 21.43 -3.63 19.38
CA ASP A 183 21.22 -4.58 20.48
C ASP A 183 22.50 -5.38 20.78
N GLY A 184 23.39 -5.54 19.80
CA GLY A 184 24.73 -6.14 19.95
C GLY A 184 25.82 -5.21 20.50
N CYS A 185 25.50 -3.96 20.87
CA CYS A 185 26.45 -2.94 21.36
C CYS A 185 27.63 -2.61 20.42
N ASN A 186 27.49 -2.82 19.12
CA ASN A 186 28.55 -2.50 18.15
C ASN A 186 28.36 -1.08 17.59
N SER A 187 28.82 -0.07 18.33
CA SER A 187 28.51 1.34 18.06
C SER A 187 29.09 1.88 16.76
N GLU A 188 30.28 1.44 16.36
CA GLU A 188 30.94 1.93 15.14
C GLU A 188 30.27 1.36 13.89
N ASP A 189 30.03 0.05 13.87
CA ASP A 189 29.33 -0.59 12.75
C ASP A 189 27.87 -0.13 12.64
N THR A 190 27.20 0.10 13.77
CA THR A 190 25.85 0.69 13.78
C THR A 190 25.83 2.06 13.09
N MET A 191 26.78 2.94 13.42
CA MET A 191 26.86 4.27 12.81
C MET A 191 27.20 4.19 11.31
N ASN A 192 28.02 3.24 10.90
CA ASN A 192 28.36 3.01 9.50
C ASN A 192 27.13 2.53 8.70
N VAL A 193 26.34 1.59 9.23
CA VAL A 193 25.11 1.12 8.55
C VAL A 193 24.01 2.19 8.56
N ALA A 194 23.90 2.98 9.62
CA ALA A 194 22.96 4.11 9.65
C ALA A 194 23.30 5.15 8.57
N ARG A 195 24.58 5.54 8.44
CA ARG A 195 25.05 6.42 7.36
C ARG A 195 24.79 5.82 5.99
N LEU A 196 25.04 4.51 5.81
CA LEU A 196 24.73 3.83 4.56
C LEU A 196 23.24 3.91 4.21
N LYS A 197 22.36 3.71 5.21
CA LYS A 197 20.92 3.86 5.02
C LYS A 197 20.57 5.28 4.57
N ASP A 198 21.08 6.29 5.26
CA ASP A 198 20.70 7.68 5.01
C ASP A 198 21.28 8.25 3.71
N ASP A 199 22.57 8.03 3.46
CA ASP A 199 23.28 8.67 2.34
C ASP A 199 23.12 7.93 1.01
N VAL A 200 22.82 6.62 1.06
CA VAL A 200 22.83 5.76 -0.13
C VAL A 200 21.49 5.10 -0.38
N ILE A 201 20.90 4.46 0.64
CA ILE A 201 19.71 3.62 0.43
C ILE A 201 18.42 4.45 0.40
N ASN A 202 18.24 5.41 1.31
CA ASN A 202 17.06 6.28 1.34
C ASN A 202 16.88 7.07 0.01
N PRO A 203 17.93 7.62 -0.63
CA PRO A 203 17.80 8.20 -1.97
C PRO A 203 17.29 7.23 -3.04
N ILE A 204 17.75 5.97 -3.02
CA ILE A 204 17.25 4.93 -3.94
C ILE A 204 15.78 4.64 -3.65
N ILE A 205 15.42 4.44 -2.38
CA ILE A 205 14.04 4.20 -1.96
C ILE A 205 13.15 5.36 -2.41
N ALA A 206 13.59 6.60 -2.23
CA ALA A 206 12.86 7.79 -2.69
C ALA A 206 12.65 7.78 -4.22
N ASP A 207 13.67 7.41 -5.00
CA ASP A 207 13.54 7.27 -6.45
C ASP A 207 12.61 6.10 -6.84
N GLN A 208 12.64 4.98 -6.13
CA GLN A 208 11.70 3.87 -6.34
C GLN A 208 10.26 4.31 -6.05
N TYR A 209 10.01 5.09 -5.00
CA TYR A 209 8.69 5.67 -4.72
C TYR A 209 8.20 6.61 -5.82
N LYS A 210 9.09 7.37 -6.47
CA LYS A 210 8.72 8.19 -7.65
C LYS A 210 8.28 7.30 -8.81
N VAL A 211 8.94 6.16 -9.03
CA VAL A 211 8.53 5.18 -10.06
C VAL A 211 7.19 4.55 -9.68
N LEU A 212 7.00 4.17 -8.41
CA LEU A 212 5.74 3.61 -7.92
C LEU A 212 4.57 4.58 -8.14
N ALA A 213 4.75 5.85 -7.78
CA ALA A 213 3.75 6.90 -8.00
C ALA A 213 3.43 7.11 -9.49
N LEU A 214 4.44 7.06 -10.36
CA LEU A 214 4.24 7.11 -11.81
C LEU A 214 3.42 5.90 -12.31
N VAL A 215 3.72 4.68 -11.83
CA VAL A 215 2.95 3.48 -12.17
C VAL A 215 1.50 3.63 -11.72
N ALA A 216 1.26 4.08 -10.48
CA ALA A 216 -0.08 4.32 -9.97
C ALA A 216 -0.88 5.32 -10.84
N GLU A 217 -0.24 6.43 -11.24
CA GLU A 217 -0.85 7.42 -12.12
C GLU A 217 -1.17 6.84 -13.50
N GLN A 218 -0.27 6.07 -14.09
CA GLN A 218 -0.49 5.42 -15.38
C GLN A 218 -1.61 4.38 -15.33
N ILE A 219 -1.70 3.59 -14.25
CA ILE A 219 -2.77 2.61 -14.02
C ILE A 219 -4.13 3.32 -13.98
N ALA A 220 -4.24 4.34 -13.13
CA ALA A 220 -5.47 5.10 -12.93
C ALA A 220 -5.97 5.73 -14.23
N ASN A 221 -5.04 6.22 -15.06
CA ASN A 221 -5.37 6.87 -16.33
C ASN A 221 -5.42 5.91 -17.54
N SER A 222 -5.22 4.61 -17.35
CA SER A 222 -5.11 3.60 -18.43
C SER A 222 -4.08 3.95 -19.51
N LYS A 223 -2.89 4.39 -19.07
CA LYS A 223 -1.77 4.76 -19.93
C LYS A 223 -0.47 4.07 -19.48
N VAL A 224 -0.57 2.82 -19.05
CA VAL A 224 0.61 2.07 -18.60
C VAL A 224 1.54 1.82 -19.78
N ASP A 225 2.73 2.39 -19.66
CA ASP A 225 3.85 2.20 -20.58
C ASP A 225 4.87 1.29 -19.91
N ILE A 226 4.74 0.00 -20.18
CA ILE A 226 5.58 -1.05 -19.60
C ILE A 226 7.05 -0.85 -19.95
N GLU A 227 7.38 -0.37 -21.15
CA GLU A 227 8.77 -0.16 -21.56
C GLU A 227 9.41 0.99 -20.78
N THR A 228 8.69 2.09 -20.60
CA THR A 228 9.16 3.20 -19.75
C THR A 228 9.33 2.76 -18.30
N VAL A 229 8.38 2.01 -17.73
CA VAL A 229 8.46 1.52 -16.35
C VAL A 229 9.65 0.57 -16.20
N LYS A 230 9.80 -0.40 -17.10
CA LYS A 230 10.90 -1.37 -17.10
C LYS A 230 12.26 -0.70 -17.27
N GLY A 231 12.35 0.33 -18.12
CA GLY A 231 13.56 1.12 -18.28
C GLY A 231 13.98 1.79 -16.98
N LYS A 232 13.04 2.46 -16.29
CA LYS A 232 13.29 3.12 -14.99
C LYS A 232 13.69 2.11 -13.90
N MET A 233 13.01 0.96 -13.83
CA MET A 233 13.36 -0.12 -12.89
C MET A 233 14.77 -0.65 -13.16
N SER A 234 15.10 -0.91 -14.44
CA SER A 234 16.43 -1.40 -14.84
C SER A 234 17.55 -0.41 -14.49
N THR A 235 17.31 0.90 -14.64
CA THR A 235 18.26 1.94 -14.21
C THR A 235 18.48 1.91 -12.70
N LEU A 236 17.41 1.73 -11.92
CA LEU A 236 17.53 1.62 -10.46
C LEU A 236 18.26 0.34 -10.05
N ASP A 237 18.02 -0.78 -10.72
CA ASP A 237 18.72 -2.03 -10.45
C ASP A 237 20.20 -1.98 -10.85
N ALA A 238 20.55 -1.24 -11.89
CA ALA A 238 21.94 -0.94 -12.23
C ALA A 238 22.61 -0.15 -11.10
N LYS A 239 21.98 0.93 -10.61
CA LYS A 239 22.49 1.74 -9.48
C LYS A 239 22.65 0.90 -8.21
N LYS A 240 21.65 0.10 -7.84
CA LYS A 240 21.71 -0.82 -6.69
C LYS A 240 22.90 -1.78 -6.79
N ARG A 241 23.15 -2.36 -7.98
CA ARG A 241 24.29 -3.27 -8.22
C ARG A 241 25.64 -2.56 -8.15
N GLU A 242 25.74 -1.36 -8.70
CA GLU A 242 26.97 -0.55 -8.63
C GLU A 242 27.35 -0.25 -7.18
N ILE A 243 26.36 0.19 -6.39
CA ILE A 243 26.52 0.43 -4.96
C ILE A 243 26.88 -0.85 -4.21
N GLY A 244 26.18 -1.95 -4.47
CA GLY A 244 26.50 -3.24 -3.85
C GLY A 244 27.94 -3.69 -4.12
N LYS A 245 28.44 -3.47 -5.34
CA LYS A 245 29.85 -3.74 -5.69
C LYS A 245 30.82 -2.82 -4.96
N ALA A 246 30.51 -1.52 -4.87
CA ALA A 246 31.36 -0.56 -4.15
C ALA A 246 31.46 -0.91 -2.66
N LEU A 247 30.36 -1.30 -2.03
CA LEU A 247 30.32 -1.73 -0.63
C LEU A 247 31.12 -3.02 -0.38
N ALA A 248 30.95 -4.03 -1.25
CA ALA A 248 31.71 -5.27 -1.15
C ALA A 248 33.22 -5.06 -1.33
N ALA A 249 33.62 -4.16 -2.24
CA ALA A 249 35.02 -3.80 -2.45
C ALA A 249 35.62 -3.05 -1.24
N ALA A 250 34.85 -2.16 -0.62
CA ALA A 250 35.27 -1.46 0.60
C ALA A 250 35.46 -2.43 1.79
N GLN A 251 34.54 -3.39 1.97
CA GLN A 251 34.66 -4.43 3.02
C GLN A 251 35.84 -5.38 2.79
N SER A 252 36.11 -5.76 1.54
CA SER A 252 37.26 -6.61 1.19
C SER A 252 38.60 -5.91 1.42
N SER A 253 38.63 -4.59 1.23
CA SER A 253 39.82 -3.78 1.49
C SER A 253 40.06 -3.61 2.99
N ALA A 254 39.02 -3.42 3.80
CA ALA A 254 39.12 -3.35 5.26
C ALA A 254 39.63 -4.67 5.88
N ALA A 255 39.25 -5.83 5.34
CA ALA A 255 39.73 -7.14 5.80
C ALA A 255 41.17 -7.49 5.39
N GLN A 256 41.79 -6.76 4.46
CA GLN A 256 43.19 -6.96 4.04
C GLN A 256 44.19 -6.10 4.83
N TYR A 257 43.71 -5.12 5.60
CA TYR A 257 44.55 -4.20 6.38
C TYR A 257 44.28 -4.23 7.90
N GLY A 258 43.46 -5.16 8.39
CA GLY A 258 43.26 -5.47 9.81
C GLY A 258 43.91 -6.78 10.19
#